data_AF-A0A4Q3J441-F1
#
_entry.id   AF-A0A4Q3J441-F1
#
_cell.length_a   1.000
_cell.length_b   1.000
_cell.length_c   1.000
_cell.angle_alpha   90.00
_cell.angle_beta   90.00
_cell.angle_gamma   90.00
#
_symmetry.space_group_name_H-M   'P 1'
#
loop_
_entity.id
_entity.type
_entity.pdbx_description
1 polymer ?
#
loop_
_entity_poly.entity_id
_entity_poly.type
_entity_poly.pdbx_seq_one_letter_code
_entity_poly.pdbx_strand_id
1 'polypeptide(L)'
;MTALTTRRAIDAIYRIESPRLIAGLTRLVRDVGHAEELAQDALVAALERWPTQGVPDNPGAWLMTTARNRALDELRRRQRLARQHEELGHAIEGAQSPPDPEAALDDDVGDSTGWHAMNT
;
A
#
# COMPACT_ATOMS: atom_id res chain seq x y z
N MET A 1 37.88 -9.57 5.16
CA MET A 1 37.49 -8.19 4.79
C MET A 1 36.75 -7.59 5.97
N THR A 2 37.20 -6.47 6.54
CA THR A 2 36.50 -5.86 7.69
C THR A 2 35.23 -5.16 7.20
N ALA A 3 34.21 -5.04 8.06
CA ALA A 3 32.92 -4.42 7.70
C ALA A 3 33.06 -2.99 7.12
N LEU A 4 34.08 -2.24 7.57
CA LEU A 4 34.40 -0.91 7.06
C LEU A 4 34.90 -0.93 5.60
N THR A 5 35.67 -1.96 5.21
CA THR A 5 36.13 -2.11 3.82
C THR A 5 34.96 -2.40 2.90
N THR A 6 34.04 -3.28 3.32
CA THR A 6 32.82 -3.57 2.56
C THR A 6 32.01 -2.29 2.36
N ARG A 7 31.70 -1.55 3.44
CA ARG A 7 30.89 -0.33 3.34
C ARG A 7 31.49 0.70 2.38
N ARG A 8 32.81 0.89 2.40
CA ARG A 8 33.51 1.78 1.44
C ARG A 8 33.38 1.29 -0.02
N ALA A 9 33.42 -0.01 -0.26
CA ALA A 9 33.21 -0.56 -1.59
C ALA A 9 31.77 -0.31 -2.08
N ILE A 10 30.78 -0.47 -1.20
CA ILE A 10 29.37 -0.15 -1.50
C ILE A 10 29.22 1.33 -1.86
N ASP A 11 29.79 2.23 -1.04
CA ASP A 11 29.73 3.67 -1.29
C ASP A 11 30.37 4.06 -2.64
N ALA A 12 31.50 3.45 -2.98
CA ALA A 12 32.18 3.69 -4.25
C ALA A 12 31.33 3.26 -5.45
N ILE A 13 30.75 2.06 -5.39
CA ILE A 13 29.85 1.54 -6.42
C ILE A 13 28.62 2.45 -6.54
N TYR A 14 28.01 2.80 -5.41
CA TYR A 14 26.82 3.63 -5.42
C TYR A 14 27.08 5.02 -6.01
N ARG A 15 28.22 5.65 -5.73
CA ARG A 15 28.59 6.93 -6.35
C ARG A 15 28.70 6.86 -7.87
N ILE A 16 29.08 5.71 -8.42
CA ILE A 16 29.20 5.50 -9.87
C ILE A 16 27.82 5.25 -10.48
N GLU A 17 26.99 4.46 -9.83
CA GLU A 17 25.68 4.03 -10.35
C GLU A 17 24.55 5.03 -10.11
N SER A 18 24.63 5.84 -9.05
CA SER A 18 23.51 6.68 -8.58
C SER A 18 22.98 7.68 -9.62
N PRO A 19 23.81 8.36 -10.46
CA PRO A 19 23.27 9.31 -11.43
C PRO A 19 22.39 8.61 -12.48
N ARG A 20 22.81 7.41 -12.92
CA ARG A 20 22.07 6.63 -13.92
C ARG A 20 20.80 6.01 -13.32
N LEU A 21 20.89 5.55 -12.08
CA LEU A 21 19.75 5.04 -11.33
C LEU A 21 18.67 6.12 -11.15
N ILE A 22 19.04 7.29 -10.63
CA ILE A 22 18.12 8.40 -10.40
C ILE A 22 17.51 8.89 -11.71
N ALA A 23 18.30 9.02 -12.78
CA ALA A 23 17.78 9.41 -14.10
C ALA A 23 16.77 8.39 -14.64
N GLY A 24 17.03 7.09 -14.47
CA GLY A 24 16.11 6.04 -14.87
C GLY A 24 14.82 6.01 -14.05
N LEU A 25 14.92 6.21 -12.74
CA LEU A 25 13.77 6.28 -11.83
C LEU A 25 12.93 7.53 -12.07
N THR A 26 13.56 8.68 -12.30
CA THR A 26 12.87 9.93 -12.63
C THR A 26 12.02 9.76 -13.89
N ARG A 27 12.53 9.08 -14.92
CA ARG A 27 11.75 8.77 -16.14
C ARG A 27 10.56 7.85 -15.87
N LEU A 28 10.68 6.95 -14.89
CA LEU A 28 9.65 6.00 -14.52
C LEU A 28 8.53 6.66 -13.69
N VAL A 29 8.89 7.39 -12.64
CA VAL A 29 7.94 7.95 -11.67
C VAL A 29 7.53 9.40 -11.98
N ARG A 30 8.24 10.06 -12.91
CA ARG A 30 8.04 11.46 -13.33
C ARG A 30 8.15 12.48 -12.20
N ASP A 31 8.91 12.14 -11.17
CA ASP A 31 9.16 12.96 -9.99
C ASP A 31 10.60 12.70 -9.53
N VAL A 32 11.41 13.75 -9.47
CA VAL A 32 12.84 13.65 -9.08
C VAL A 32 12.96 13.36 -7.59
N GLY A 33 12.16 14.00 -6.73
CA GLY A 33 12.23 13.78 -5.29
C GLY A 33 11.85 12.35 -4.93
N HIS A 34 10.76 11.85 -5.50
CA HIS A 34 10.37 10.45 -5.30
C HIS A 34 11.39 9.47 -5.90
N ALA A 35 12.05 9.81 -7.01
CA ALA A 35 13.12 8.99 -7.55
C ALA A 35 14.34 8.91 -6.62
N GLU A 36 14.71 10.01 -5.95
CA GLU A 36 15.79 10.05 -4.98
C GLU A 36 15.47 9.20 -3.74
N GLU A 37 14.26 9.29 -3.22
CA GLU A 37 13.80 8.44 -2.10
C GLU A 37 13.92 6.95 -2.45
N LEU A 38 13.45 6.55 -3.64
CA LEU A 38 13.55 5.17 -4.10
C LEU A 38 15.01 4.71 -4.28
N ALA A 39 15.89 5.59 -4.75
CA ALA A 39 17.32 5.29 -4.87
C ALA A 39 17.97 5.11 -3.49
N GLN A 40 17.58 5.92 -2.50
CA GLN A 40 18.04 5.78 -1.13
C GLN A 40 17.56 4.47 -0.49
N ASP A 41 16.29 4.10 -0.67
CA ASP A 41 15.75 2.81 -0.22
C ASP A 41 16.54 1.62 -0.81
N ALA A 42 16.91 1.71 -2.10
CA ALA A 42 17.74 0.69 -2.73
C ALA A 42 19.17 0.63 -2.17
N LEU A 43 19.76 1.78 -1.84
CA LEU A 43 21.06 1.85 -1.15
C LEU A 43 21.00 1.22 0.23
N VAL A 44 19.94 1.49 1.01
CA VAL A 44 19.74 0.88 2.33
C VAL A 44 19.70 -0.64 2.20
N ALA A 45 18.91 -1.16 1.26
CA ALA A 45 18.85 -2.59 1.01
C ALA A 45 20.20 -3.19 0.58
N ALA A 46 21.02 -2.47 -0.19
CA ALA A 46 22.37 -2.89 -0.54
C ALA A 46 23.29 -2.94 0.69
N LEU A 47 23.25 -1.91 1.54
CA LEU A 47 24.02 -1.84 2.78
C LEU A 47 23.64 -2.96 3.77
N GLU A 48 22.40 -3.42 3.76
CA GLU A 48 21.95 -4.55 4.58
C GLU A 48 22.38 -5.91 4.00
N ARG A 49 22.26 -6.10 2.68
CA ARG A 49 22.41 -7.42 2.04
C ARG A 49 23.83 -7.72 1.57
N TRP A 50 24.50 -6.76 0.94
CA TRP A 50 25.81 -7.03 0.32
C TRP A 50 26.92 -7.40 1.32
N PRO A 51 26.93 -6.94 2.59
CA PRO A 51 27.92 -7.41 3.54
C PRO A 51 27.87 -8.91 3.85
N THR A 52 26.70 -9.53 3.72
CA THR A 52 26.51 -10.96 4.01
C THR A 52 26.47 -11.80 2.73
N GLN A 53 25.87 -11.28 1.66
CA GLN A 53 25.65 -12.01 0.41
C GLN A 53 26.69 -11.71 -0.68
N GLY A 54 27.52 -10.70 -0.46
CA GLY A 54 28.43 -10.16 -1.47
C GLY A 54 27.76 -9.14 -2.39
N VAL A 55 28.59 -8.41 -3.14
CA VAL A 55 28.14 -7.48 -4.18
C VAL A 55 27.77 -8.30 -5.42
N PRO A 56 26.58 -8.11 -6.01
CA PRO A 56 26.17 -8.81 -7.22
C PRO A 56 27.01 -8.37 -8.44
N ASP A 57 27.11 -9.23 -9.45
CA ASP A 57 27.91 -8.97 -10.67
C ASP A 57 27.47 -7.70 -11.42
N ASN A 58 26.18 -7.35 -11.34
CA ASN A 58 25.64 -6.10 -11.87
C ASN A 58 24.92 -5.30 -10.77
N PRO A 59 25.64 -4.45 -10.03
CA PRO A 59 25.08 -3.65 -8.93
C PRO A 59 24.02 -2.67 -9.41
N GLY A 60 24.22 -2.00 -10.54
CA GLY A 60 23.28 -1.03 -11.09
C GLY A 60 21.91 -1.66 -11.45
N ALA A 61 21.91 -2.82 -12.08
CA ALA A 61 20.68 -3.56 -12.40
C ALA A 61 19.96 -4.05 -11.14
N TRP A 62 20.72 -4.51 -10.15
CA TRP A 62 20.16 -4.92 -8.86
C TRP A 62 19.49 -3.74 -8.15
N LEU A 63 20.16 -2.59 -8.07
CA LEU A 63 19.63 -1.36 -7.46
C LEU A 63 18.36 -0.89 -8.15
N MET A 64 18.35 -0.84 -9.49
CA MET A 64 17.17 -0.47 -10.28
C MET A 64 15.99 -1.41 -10.01
N THR A 65 16.25 -2.72 -9.92
CA THR A 65 15.19 -3.71 -9.64
C THR A 65 14.62 -3.52 -8.24
N THR A 66 15.48 -3.35 -7.24
CA THR A 66 15.06 -3.10 -5.85
C THR A 66 14.22 -1.83 -5.74
N ALA A 67 14.66 -0.72 -6.35
CA ALA A 67 13.92 0.54 -6.37
C ALA A 67 12.55 0.41 -7.07
N ARG A 68 12.48 -0.31 -8.21
CA ARG A 68 11.21 -0.57 -8.91
C ARG A 68 10.23 -1.36 -8.07
N ASN A 69 10.70 -2.41 -7.39
CA ASN A 69 9.85 -3.22 -6.51
C ASN A 69 9.28 -2.35 -5.39
N ARG A 70 10.09 -1.48 -4.79
CA ARG A 70 9.65 -0.54 -3.76
C ARG A 70 8.57 0.43 -4.26
N ALA A 71 8.72 0.96 -5.48
CA ALA A 71 7.71 1.81 -6.11
C ALA A 71 6.39 1.06 -6.37
N LEU A 72 6.46 -0.19 -6.82
CA LEU A 72 5.29 -1.05 -7.01
C LEU A 72 4.59 -1.36 -5.68
N ASP A 73 5.34 -1.64 -4.64
CA ASP A 73 4.79 -1.94 -3.32
C ASP A 73 4.07 -0.73 -2.71
N GLU A 74 4.60 0.48 -2.95
CA GLU A 74 3.94 1.72 -2.59
C GLU A 74 2.62 1.91 -3.35
N LEU A 75 2.62 1.69 -4.66
CA LEU A 75 1.39 1.75 -5.47
C LEU A 75 0.35 0.75 -4.98
N ARG A 76 0.75 -0.49 -4.70
CA ARG A 76 -0.12 -1.54 -4.15
C ARG A 76 -0.68 -1.15 -2.79
N ARG A 77 0.13 -0.51 -1.93
CA ARG A 77 -0.33 -0.01 -0.62
C ARG A 77 -1.38 1.07 -0.78
N ARG A 78 -1.14 2.06 -1.64
CA ARG A 78 -2.10 3.15 -1.91
C ARG A 78 -3.43 2.62 -2.44
N GLN A 79 -3.41 1.67 -3.37
CA GLN A 79 -4.62 1.04 -3.91
C GLN A 79 -5.42 0.28 -2.83
N ARG A 80 -4.74 -0.43 -1.91
CA ARG A 80 -5.42 -1.09 -0.78
C ARG A 80 -6.10 -0.10 0.15
N LEU A 81 -5.41 0.99 0.49
CA LEU A 81 -5.97 2.04 1.34
C LEU A 81 -7.17 2.72 0.69
N ALA A 82 -7.10 3.01 -0.62
CA ALA A 82 -8.21 3.60 -1.37
C ALA A 82 -9.46 2.71 -1.35
N ARG A 83 -9.32 1.39 -1.58
CA ARG A 83 -10.44 0.45 -1.50
C ARG A 83 -11.05 0.37 -0.10
N GLN A 84 -10.22 0.33 0.94
CA GLN A 84 -10.71 0.32 2.31
C GLN A 84 -11.48 1.60 2.67
N HIS A 85 -11.03 2.75 2.18
CA HIS A 85 -11.74 4.01 2.36
C HIS A 85 -13.10 4.02 1.64
N GLU A 86 -13.18 3.45 0.44
CA GLU A 86 -14.43 3.30 -0.32
C GLU A 86 -15.42 2.37 0.40
N GLU A 87 -14.95 1.21 0.88
CA GLU A 87 -15.75 0.27 1.68
C GLU A 87 -16.32 0.91 2.96
N LEU A 88 -15.49 1.67 3.69
CA LEU A 88 -15.93 2.43 4.87
C LEU A 88 -16.94 3.52 4.51
N GLY A 89 -16.74 4.22 3.39
CA GLY A 89 -17.69 5.22 2.89
C GLY A 89 -19.07 4.62 2.62
N HIS A 90 -19.12 3.49 1.91
CA HIS A 90 -20.37 2.77 1.65
C HIS A 90 -21.03 2.23 2.92
N ALA A 91 -20.25 1.73 3.89
CA ALA A 91 -20.79 1.28 5.16
C ALA A 91 -21.45 2.42 5.96
N ILE A 92 -20.85 3.61 5.95
CA ILE A 92 -21.40 4.80 6.61
C ILE A 92 -22.68 5.26 5.90
N GLU A 93 -22.69 5.31 4.57
CA GLU A 93 -23.86 5.73 3.78
C GLU A 93 -25.04 4.75 3.93
N GLY A 94 -24.77 3.44 3.94
CA GLY A 94 -25.77 2.41 4.21
C GLY A 94 -26.37 2.50 5.63
N ALA A 95 -25.55 2.83 6.63
CA ALA A 95 -26.02 3.03 8.01
C ALA A 95 -26.86 4.31 8.19
N GLN A 96 -26.74 5.29 7.28
CA GLN A 96 -27.50 6.54 7.29
C GLN A 96 -28.77 6.49 6.44
N SER A 97 -28.99 5.44 5.65
CA SER A 97 -30.24 5.25 4.93
C SER A 97 -31.37 4.94 5.92
N PRO A 98 -32.46 5.73 5.94
CA PRO A 98 -33.59 5.45 6.80
C PRO A 98 -34.19 4.07 6.44
N PRO A 99 -34.67 3.30 7.42
CA PRO A 99 -35.28 2.00 7.16
C PRO A 99 -36.44 2.14 6.17
N ASP A 100 -36.55 1.19 5.26
CA ASP A 100 -37.62 1.13 4.27
C ASP A 100 -38.97 1.11 4.99
N PRO A 101 -39.84 2.12 4.77
CA PRO A 101 -41.16 2.16 5.40
C PRO A 101 -42.02 0.95 5.02
N GLU A 102 -41.81 0.28 3.88
CA GLU A 102 -42.54 -0.95 3.54
C GLU A 102 -42.12 -2.15 4.41
N ALA A 103 -40.84 -2.27 4.75
CA ALA A 103 -40.35 -3.33 5.65
C ALA A 103 -40.79 -3.15 7.11
N ALA A 104 -41.08 -1.90 7.53
CA ALA A 104 -41.56 -1.59 8.87
C ALA A 104 -43.06 -1.89 9.06
N LEU A 105 -43.83 -2.07 7.98
CA LEU A 105 -45.27 -2.34 8.01
C LEU A 105 -45.61 -3.85 8.10
N ASP A 106 -44.62 -4.73 7.93
CA ASP A 106 -44.83 -6.20 8.01
C ASP A 106 -44.78 -6.73 9.45
N ASP A 107 -44.35 -5.91 10.43
CA ASP A 107 -44.07 -6.37 11.80
C ASP A 107 -45.22 -6.17 12.81
N ASP A 108 -46.39 -5.67 12.41
CA ASP A 108 -47.52 -5.56 13.36
C ASP A 108 -48.93 -5.54 12.72
N VAL A 109 -49.45 -6.71 12.33
CA VAL A 109 -50.89 -7.03 12.47
C VAL A 109 -51.04 -8.51 12.84
N GLY A 110 -50.52 -8.88 14.01
CA GLY A 110 -50.81 -10.14 14.67
C GLY A 110 -52.19 -10.08 15.33
N ASP A 111 -53.17 -10.69 14.68
CA ASP A 111 -54.54 -10.94 15.12
C ASP A 111 -54.70 -11.23 16.63
N SER A 112 -55.37 -10.33 17.35
CA SER A 112 -56.24 -10.72 18.48
C SER A 112 -57.27 -9.62 18.79
N THR A 113 -58.31 -9.50 17.96
CA THR A 113 -59.56 -8.87 18.39
C THR A 113 -60.29 -9.79 19.39
N GLY A 114 -59.85 -9.76 20.64
CA GLY A 114 -60.56 -10.32 21.78
C GLY A 114 -61.60 -9.34 22.34
N TRP A 115 -62.56 -8.92 21.52
CA TRP A 115 -63.70 -8.09 21.95
C TRP A 115 -64.97 -8.48 21.20
N HIS A 116 -65.69 -9.50 21.68
CA HIS A 116 -67.16 -9.55 21.80
C HIS A 116 -67.65 -10.98 22.01
N ALA A 117 -68.18 -11.26 23.21
CA ALA A 117 -69.42 -12.03 23.37
C ALA A 117 -69.95 -11.88 24.81
N MET A 118 -70.61 -10.76 25.09
CA MET A 118 -71.78 -10.74 25.98
C MET A 118 -73.01 -11.00 25.10
N ASN A 119 -73.69 -12.12 25.31
CA ASN A 119 -75.14 -12.41 25.17
C ASN A 119 -75.25 -13.95 25.25
N THR A 120 -75.95 -14.60 26.19
CA THR A 120 -77.26 -14.39 26.80
C THR A 120 -77.32 -15.12 28.15
#